data_AF-A0A6M3KZQ7-F1
#
_entry.id   AF-A0A6M3KZQ7-F1
#
_cell.length_a   1.000
_cell.length_b   1.000
_cell.length_c   1.000
_cell.angle_alpha   90.00
_cell.angle_beta   90.00
_cell.angle_gamma   90.00
#
_symmetry.space_group_name_H-M   'P 1'
#
loop_
_entity.id
_entity.type
_entity.pdbx_description
1 polymer ?
#
loop_
_entity_poly.entity_id
_entity_poly.type
_entity_poly.pdbx_seq_one_letter_code
_entity_poly.pdbx_strand_id
1 'polypeptide(L)'
;MPLDPKKKYLIQDGSNAIFQWTEVLGKRKDMRGYDPRTEMPIARPSGDPSVSIELQGQTFQVNPKLSKIIIEMGDKLVELQGKIKVLEAQAENFDAFKERLTTDNADLQEQLDAARENAPPPKSAFSMDIPEDASETTERKKPGPKPKDK
;
A
#
# COMPACT_ATOMS: atom_id res chain seq x y z
N MET A 1 -59.09 -2.13 -16.94
CA MET A 1 -59.94 -2.81 -17.96
C MET A 1 -59.47 -4.25 -18.05
N PRO A 2 -60.37 -5.24 -18.09
CA PRO A 2 -59.97 -6.64 -18.30
C PRO A 2 -59.35 -6.79 -19.71
N LEU A 3 -58.19 -7.42 -19.78
CA LEU A 3 -57.48 -7.70 -21.04
C LEU A 3 -58.04 -8.98 -21.67
N ASP A 4 -58.10 -9.04 -23.01
CA ASP A 4 -58.64 -10.19 -23.74
C ASP A 4 -57.60 -11.32 -23.79
N PRO A 5 -57.83 -12.47 -23.15
CA PRO A 5 -56.86 -13.56 -23.08
C PRO A 5 -56.53 -14.23 -24.43
N LYS A 6 -57.20 -13.86 -25.52
CA LYS A 6 -56.88 -14.32 -26.88
C LYS A 6 -55.86 -13.43 -27.60
N LYS A 7 -55.60 -12.23 -27.10
CA LYS A 7 -54.68 -11.26 -27.71
C LYS A 7 -53.29 -11.34 -27.09
N LYS A 8 -52.28 -11.01 -27.88
CA LYS A 8 -50.89 -10.88 -27.40
C LYS A 8 -50.68 -9.48 -26.84
N TYR A 9 -50.01 -9.37 -25.71
CA TYR A 9 -49.69 -8.11 -25.06
C TYR A 9 -48.19 -8.00 -24.78
N LEU A 10 -47.77 -6.75 -24.59
CA LEU A 10 -46.42 -6.38 -24.23
C LEU A 10 -46.47 -5.46 -23.01
N ILE A 11 -45.50 -5.56 -22.11
CA ILE A 11 -45.30 -4.65 -20.98
C ILE A 11 -43.94 -3.97 -21.12
N GLN A 12 -43.86 -2.69 -20.75
CA GLN A 12 -42.63 -1.91 -20.84
C GLN A 12 -41.78 -2.07 -19.56
N ASP A 13 -40.48 -2.28 -19.71
CA ASP A 13 -39.54 -2.39 -18.58
C ASP A 13 -39.49 -1.10 -17.76
N GLY A 14 -39.69 -1.23 -16.44
CA GLY A 14 -39.73 -0.09 -15.52
C GLY A 14 -41.06 0.67 -15.50
N SER A 15 -42.09 0.17 -16.19
CA SER A 15 -43.43 0.75 -16.20
C SER A 15 -44.50 -0.35 -16.07
N ASN A 16 -45.63 -0.03 -15.46
CA ASN A 16 -46.79 -0.93 -15.41
C ASN A 16 -47.72 -0.77 -16.63
N ALA A 17 -47.25 -0.11 -17.69
CA ALA A 17 -48.00 0.09 -18.91
C ALA A 17 -48.03 -1.19 -19.78
N ILE A 18 -49.24 -1.70 -20.03
CA ILE A 18 -49.50 -2.85 -20.89
C ILE A 18 -50.03 -2.36 -22.24
N PHE A 19 -49.42 -2.83 -23.31
CA PHE A 19 -49.75 -2.50 -24.69
C PHE A 19 -50.18 -3.76 -25.44
N GLN A 20 -51.11 -3.65 -26.38
CA GLN A 20 -51.36 -4.75 -27.31
C GLN A 20 -50.14 -4.95 -28.22
N TRP A 21 -49.77 -6.20 -28.49
CA TRP A 21 -48.64 -6.52 -29.33
C TRP A 21 -48.81 -5.92 -30.73
N THR A 22 -47.76 -5.26 -31.21
CA THR A 22 -47.61 -4.79 -32.59
C THR A 22 -46.19 -5.11 -33.04
N GLU A 23 -45.94 -5.16 -34.35
CA GLU A 23 -44.60 -5.42 -34.88
C GLU A 23 -43.58 -4.35 -34.45
N VAL A 24 -44.03 -3.09 -34.35
CA VAL A 24 -43.19 -1.96 -33.94
C VAL A 24 -42.79 -2.12 -32.47
N LEU A 25 -43.74 -2.41 -31.60
CA LEU A 25 -43.48 -2.61 -30.17
C LEU A 25 -42.70 -3.90 -29.90
N GLY A 26 -42.93 -4.97 -30.68
CA GLY A 26 -42.21 -6.23 -30.54
C GLY A 26 -40.71 -6.15 -30.86
N LYS A 27 -40.27 -5.15 -31.62
CA LYS A 27 -38.85 -4.91 -31.95
C LYS A 27 -38.11 -4.08 -30.90
N ARG A 28 -38.84 -3.44 -29.98
CA ARG A 28 -38.25 -2.57 -28.96
C ARG A 28 -37.60 -3.39 -27.84
N LYS A 29 -36.38 -3.00 -27.44
CA LYS A 29 -35.61 -3.67 -26.40
C LYS A 29 -36.22 -3.57 -24.99
N ASP A 30 -37.05 -2.56 -24.77
CA ASP A 30 -37.71 -2.29 -23.49
C ASP A 30 -39.09 -2.94 -23.36
N MET A 31 -39.56 -3.71 -24.35
CA MET A 31 -40.86 -4.37 -24.32
C MET A 31 -40.70 -5.88 -24.05
N ARG A 32 -41.52 -6.43 -23.14
CA ARG A 32 -41.58 -7.87 -22.82
C ARG A 32 -42.96 -8.43 -23.09
N GLY A 33 -43.05 -9.72 -23.41
CA GLY A 33 -44.34 -10.42 -23.50
C GLY A 33 -45.11 -10.33 -22.19
N TYR A 34 -46.40 -10.06 -22.26
CA TYR A 34 -47.30 -10.05 -21.11
C TYR A 34 -48.42 -11.06 -21.34
N ASP A 35 -48.63 -11.96 -20.37
CA ASP A 35 -49.77 -12.88 -20.38
C ASP A 35 -50.85 -12.38 -19.41
N PRO A 36 -52.02 -11.95 -19.90
CA PRO A 36 -53.11 -11.46 -19.07
C PRO A 36 -53.75 -12.55 -18.20
N ARG A 37 -53.48 -13.84 -18.43
CA ARG A 37 -54.02 -14.94 -17.60
C ARG A 37 -53.23 -15.14 -16.31
N THR A 38 -51.92 -14.92 -16.36
CA THR A 38 -51.04 -15.07 -15.21
C THR A 38 -50.72 -13.72 -14.55
N GLU A 39 -51.26 -12.62 -15.11
CA GLU A 39 -51.00 -11.23 -14.73
C GLU A 39 -49.51 -10.87 -14.60
N MET A 40 -48.64 -11.68 -15.20
CA MET A 40 -47.19 -11.61 -15.02
C MET A 40 -46.48 -11.42 -16.36
N PRO A 41 -45.36 -10.65 -16.37
CA PRO A 41 -44.48 -10.59 -17.52
C PRO A 41 -43.93 -11.99 -17.82
N ILE A 42 -43.93 -12.38 -19.10
CA ILE A 42 -43.26 -13.59 -19.57
C ILE A 42 -41.77 -13.39 -19.29
N ALA A 43 -41.20 -14.24 -18.43
CA ALA A 43 -39.80 -14.21 -18.07
C ALA A 43 -38.93 -14.25 -19.34
N ARG A 44 -37.89 -13.40 -19.39
CA ARG A 44 -36.90 -13.50 -20.47
C ARG A 44 -36.29 -14.90 -20.41
N PRO A 45 -36.11 -15.61 -21.54
CA PRO A 45 -35.07 -16.64 -21.58
C PRO A 45 -33.75 -15.90 -21.29
N SER A 46 -33.14 -16.12 -20.13
CA SER A 46 -31.85 -15.52 -19.78
C SER A 46 -30.80 -16.12 -20.72
N GLY A 47 -30.47 -15.39 -21.78
CA GLY A 47 -29.52 -15.84 -22.80
C GLY A 47 -28.06 -15.81 -22.36
N ASP A 48 -27.73 -15.19 -21.22
CA ASP A 48 -26.37 -15.16 -20.70
C ASP A 48 -26.19 -16.23 -19.62
N PRO A 49 -25.24 -17.16 -19.76
CA PRO A 49 -24.94 -18.12 -18.71
C PRO A 49 -24.51 -17.36 -17.46
N SER A 50 -25.16 -17.62 -16.32
CA SER A 50 -24.80 -17.09 -15.02
C SER A 50 -24.15 -18.19 -14.18
N VAL A 51 -23.12 -17.82 -13.41
CA VAL A 51 -22.44 -18.69 -12.46
C VAL A 51 -22.70 -18.17 -11.06
N SER A 52 -23.00 -19.08 -10.14
CA SER A 52 -23.16 -18.76 -8.73
C SER A 52 -21.79 -18.66 -8.08
N ILE A 53 -21.52 -17.54 -7.41
CA ILE A 53 -20.33 -17.34 -6.58
C ILE A 53 -20.77 -17.11 -5.13
N GLU A 54 -19.94 -17.52 -4.19
CA GLU A 54 -20.19 -17.28 -2.77
C GLU A 54 -19.15 -16.27 -2.24
N LEU A 55 -19.64 -15.14 -1.72
CA LEU A 55 -18.83 -14.09 -1.13
C LEU A 55 -19.35 -13.81 0.28
N GLN A 56 -18.49 -13.96 1.29
CA GLN A 56 -18.83 -13.71 2.70
C GLN A 56 -20.09 -14.47 3.18
N GLY A 57 -20.31 -15.70 2.68
CA GLY A 57 -21.48 -16.52 3.02
C GLY A 57 -22.78 -16.11 2.33
N GLN A 58 -22.73 -15.20 1.35
CA GLN A 58 -23.87 -14.86 0.48
C GLN A 58 -23.61 -15.34 -0.95
N THR A 59 -24.63 -15.98 -1.56
CA THR A 59 -24.57 -16.45 -2.95
C THR A 59 -25.03 -15.37 -3.91
N PHE A 60 -24.19 -15.04 -4.90
CA PHE A 60 -24.49 -14.09 -5.98
C PHE A 60 -24.52 -14.80 -7.33
N GLN A 61 -25.50 -14.46 -8.17
CA GLN A 61 -25.50 -14.88 -9.58
C GLN A 61 -24.77 -13.83 -10.41
N VAL A 62 -23.66 -14.21 -11.03
CA VAL A 62 -22.82 -13.29 -11.80
C VAL A 62 -22.50 -13.86 -13.18
N ASN A 63 -22.15 -12.97 -14.11
CA ASN A 63 -21.64 -13.38 -15.41
C ASN A 63 -20.28 -14.11 -15.23
N PRO A 64 -20.00 -15.20 -15.97
CA PRO A 64 -18.76 -15.97 -15.85
C PRO A 64 -17.48 -15.13 -16.02
N LYS A 65 -17.50 -14.09 -16.87
CA LYS A 65 -16.36 -13.18 -17.01
C LYS A 65 -16.11 -12.37 -15.73
N LEU A 66 -17.18 -11.91 -15.08
CA LEU A 66 -17.10 -11.19 -13.81
C LEU A 66 -16.65 -12.12 -12.68
N SER A 67 -17.15 -13.36 -12.64
CA SER A 67 -16.72 -14.38 -11.68
C SER A 67 -15.19 -14.59 -11.71
N LYS A 68 -14.60 -14.75 -12.91
CA LYS A 68 -13.16 -14.93 -13.05
C LYS A 68 -12.35 -13.74 -12.51
N ILE A 69 -12.77 -12.52 -12.84
CA ILE A 69 -12.10 -11.29 -12.38
C ILE A 69 -12.21 -11.16 -10.85
N ILE A 70 -13.37 -11.49 -10.26
CA ILE A 70 -13.58 -11.43 -8.82
C ILE A 70 -12.64 -12.41 -8.09
N ILE A 71 -12.48 -13.63 -8.61
CA ILE A 71 -11.55 -14.62 -8.04
C ILE A 71 -10.10 -14.12 -8.13
N GLU A 72 -9.67 -13.65 -9.31
CA GLU A 72 -8.30 -13.13 -9.49
C GLU A 72 -7.98 -11.92 -8.58
N MET A 73 -8.96 -11.05 -8.33
CA MET A 73 -8.80 -9.95 -7.37
C MET A 73 -8.73 -10.44 -5.92
N GLY A 74 -9.51 -11.47 -5.57
CA GLY A 74 -9.47 -12.10 -4.26
C GLY A 74 -8.08 -12.68 -3.95
N ASP A 75 -7.51 -13.42 -4.89
CA ASP A 75 -6.18 -14.03 -4.74
C ASP A 75 -5.08 -12.96 -4.52
N LYS A 76 -5.13 -11.87 -5.31
CA LYS A 76 -4.18 -10.75 -5.16
C LYS A 76 -4.32 -10.05 -3.80
N LEU A 77 -5.54 -9.91 -3.29
CA LEU A 77 -5.77 -9.32 -1.97
C LEU A 77 -5.18 -10.19 -0.86
N VAL A 78 -5.34 -11.51 -0.93
CA VAL A 78 -4.74 -12.45 0.03
C VAL A 78 -3.21 -12.37 -0.03
N GLU A 79 -2.63 -12.31 -1.22
CA GLU A 79 -1.18 -12.16 -1.39
C GLU A 79 -0.68 -10.85 -0.78
N LEU A 80 -1.38 -9.73 -1.00
CA LEU A 80 -1.03 -8.43 -0.42
C LEU A 80 -1.14 -8.42 1.11
N GLN A 81 -2.20 -9.01 1.67
CA GLN A 81 -2.34 -9.15 3.12
C GLN A 81 -1.21 -9.99 3.73
N GLY A 82 -0.77 -11.04 3.04
CA GLY A 82 0.40 -11.83 3.44
C GLY A 82 1.67 -10.99 3.49
N LYS A 83 1.94 -10.19 2.45
CA LYS A 83 3.12 -9.31 2.39
C LYS A 83 3.10 -8.23 3.48
N ILE A 84 1.93 -7.64 3.79
CA ILE A 84 1.79 -6.64 4.84
C ILE A 84 2.21 -7.23 6.20
N LYS A 85 1.73 -8.43 6.56
CA LYS A 85 2.10 -9.07 7.83
C LYS A 85 3.62 -9.32 7.94
N VAL A 86 4.27 -9.70 6.84
CA VAL A 86 5.72 -9.89 6.82
C VAL A 86 6.44 -8.57 7.03
N LEU A 87 5.98 -7.49 6.40
CA LEU A 87 6.56 -6.15 6.57
C LEU A 87 6.37 -5.61 7.99
N GLU A 88 5.20 -5.84 8.60
CA GLU A 88 4.94 -5.47 10.00
C GLU A 88 5.90 -6.21 10.95
N ALA A 89 6.04 -7.53 10.79
CA ALA A 89 7.00 -8.30 11.58
C ALA A 89 8.46 -7.86 11.36
N GLN A 90 8.82 -7.45 10.14
CA GLN A 90 10.15 -6.89 9.87
C GLN A 90 10.35 -5.53 10.54
N ALA A 91 9.32 -4.66 10.57
CA ALA A 91 9.38 -3.37 11.22
C ALA A 91 9.58 -3.51 12.74
N GLU A 92 8.84 -4.41 13.39
CA GLU A 92 9.01 -4.72 14.82
C GLU A 92 10.43 -5.20 15.13
N ASN A 93 10.97 -6.11 14.31
CA ASN A 93 12.35 -6.58 14.46
C ASN A 93 13.38 -5.47 14.27
N PHE A 94 13.13 -4.53 13.35
CA PHE A 94 14.02 -3.41 13.10
C PHE A 94 14.05 -2.42 14.26
N ASP A 95 12.91 -2.18 14.90
CA ASP A 95 12.84 -1.29 16.06
C ASP A 95 13.47 -1.93 17.29
N ALA A 96 13.26 -3.23 17.52
CA ALA A 96 13.99 -3.97 18.55
C ALA A 96 15.52 -3.96 18.33
N PHE A 97 15.96 -4.05 17.08
CA PHE A 97 17.38 -3.95 16.73
C PHE A 97 17.96 -2.55 16.98
N LYS A 98 17.20 -1.49 16.68
CA LYS A 98 17.61 -0.12 17.01
C LYS A 98 17.76 0.07 18.51
N GLU A 99 16.79 -0.39 19.30
CA GLU A 99 16.83 -0.28 20.76
C GLU A 99 18.09 -0.94 21.31
N ARG A 100 18.40 -2.15 20.85
CA ARG A 100 19.64 -2.84 21.21
C ARG A 100 20.90 -2.05 20.84
N LEU A 101 20.98 -1.50 19.63
CA LEU A 101 22.11 -0.66 19.23
C LEU A 101 22.24 0.61 20.06
N THR A 102 21.12 1.20 20.49
CA THR A 102 21.17 2.37 21.38
C THR A 102 21.67 2.01 22.77
N THR A 103 21.28 0.85 23.30
CA THR A 103 21.79 0.34 24.58
C THR A 103 23.27 0.00 24.49
N ASP A 104 23.69 -0.72 23.45
CA ASP A 104 25.10 -1.12 23.26
C ASP A 104 26.00 0.12 23.10
N ASN A 105 25.55 1.16 22.37
CA ASN A 105 26.30 2.41 22.27
C ASN A 105 26.40 3.16 23.60
N ALA A 106 25.35 3.14 24.42
CA ALA A 106 25.36 3.77 25.73
C ALA A 106 26.34 3.08 26.68
N ASP A 107 26.33 1.74 26.71
CA ASP A 107 27.27 0.93 27.51
C ASP A 107 28.72 1.14 27.06
N LEU A 108 28.98 1.15 25.74
CA LEU A 108 30.31 1.45 25.21
C LEU A 108 30.78 2.87 25.57
N GLN A 109 29.89 3.85 25.56
CA GLN A 109 30.21 5.22 25.96
C GLN A 109 30.55 5.30 27.46
N GLU A 110 29.77 4.61 28.31
CA GLU A 110 30.02 4.52 29.75
C GLU A 110 31.37 3.83 30.03
N GLN A 111 31.69 2.73 29.34
CA GLN A 111 32.99 2.07 29.45
C GLN A 111 34.14 2.96 28.99
N LEU A 112 33.95 3.77 27.95
CA LEU A 112 34.96 4.69 27.43
C LEU A 112 35.21 5.83 28.42
N ASP A 113 34.17 6.37 29.04
CA ASP A 113 34.27 7.41 30.07
C ASP A 113 34.89 6.86 31.36
N ALA A 114 34.50 5.66 31.80
CA ALA A 114 35.12 4.97 32.94
C ALA A 114 36.61 4.64 32.68
N ALA A 115 36.96 4.25 31.46
CA ALA A 115 38.36 4.00 31.07
C ALA A 115 39.18 5.30 31.03
N ARG A 116 38.57 6.44 30.65
CA ARG A 116 39.21 7.76 30.69
C ARG A 116 39.43 8.26 32.11
N GLU A 117 38.47 8.04 33.00
CA GLU A 117 38.57 8.45 34.41
C GLU A 117 39.59 7.61 35.18
N ASN A 118 39.75 6.34 34.81
CA ASN A 118 40.74 5.43 35.40
C ASN A 118 42.07 5.36 34.63
N ALA A 119 42.22 6.13 33.54
CA ALA A 119 43.49 6.20 32.82
C ALA A 119 44.50 7.00 33.67
N PRO A 120 45.71 6.46 33.95
CA PRO A 120 46.77 7.29 34.50
C PRO A 120 47.03 8.45 33.54
N PRO A 121 47.44 9.64 34.04
CA PRO A 121 47.70 10.79 33.19
C PRO A 121 48.62 10.35 32.05
N PRO A 122 48.37 10.84 30.81
CA PRO A 122 49.18 10.44 29.67
C PRO A 122 50.63 10.67 30.06
N LYS A 123 51.44 9.60 30.03
CA LYS A 123 52.88 9.75 30.26
C LYS A 123 53.33 10.80 29.26
N SER A 124 53.69 11.97 29.78
CA SER A 124 54.36 13.03 29.04
C SER A 124 55.56 12.38 28.38
N ALA A 125 55.41 11.97 27.12
CA ALA A 125 56.48 11.42 26.33
C ALA A 125 57.26 12.60 25.78
N PHE A 126 57.89 13.39 26.66
CA PHE A 126 59.01 14.29 26.37
C PHE A 126 59.45 15.03 27.65
N SER A 127 60.13 14.34 28.57
CA SER A 127 61.16 14.98 29.38
C SER A 127 62.48 14.69 28.70
N MET A 128 62.78 15.48 27.67
CA MET A 128 64.12 15.54 27.10
C MET A 128 64.91 16.46 28.02
N ASP A 129 65.81 15.87 28.81
CA ASP A 129 66.81 16.61 29.58
C ASP A 129 67.56 17.52 28.61
N ILE A 130 67.30 18.83 28.69
CA ILE A 130 68.09 19.84 27.98
C ILE A 130 69.31 20.11 28.87
N PRO A 131 70.54 19.81 28.42
CA PRO A 131 71.73 20.23 29.14
C PRO A 131 71.78 21.76 29.16
N GLU A 132 71.92 22.36 30.34
CA GLU A 132 72.31 23.76 30.52
C GLU A 132 73.76 23.96 30.04
N ASP A 133 74.01 23.96 28.74
CA ASP A 133 75.20 24.61 28.21
C ASP A 133 75.07 24.89 26.70
N ALA A 134 74.61 26.11 26.39
CA ALA A 134 74.93 26.83 25.15
C ALA A 134 74.22 28.20 25.18
N SER A 135 74.78 29.11 25.98
CA SER A 135 74.59 30.53 25.77
C SER A 135 75.22 30.93 24.44
N GLU A 136 74.42 31.29 23.43
CA GLU A 136 74.90 32.18 22.37
C GLU A 136 73.79 33.06 21.77
N THR A 137 74.03 34.35 21.91
CA THR A 137 73.27 35.51 21.43
C THR A 137 73.12 35.55 19.91
N THR A 138 71.92 35.79 19.36
CA THR A 138 71.79 36.69 18.19
C THR A 138 70.39 37.28 17.98
N GLU A 139 70.41 38.58 17.78
CA GLU A 139 69.44 39.61 17.39
C GLU A 139 68.10 39.25 16.70
N ARG A 140 67.06 39.97 17.14
CA ARG A 140 65.82 40.22 16.40
C ARG A 140 66.09 40.89 15.04
N LYS A 141 65.69 40.26 13.93
CA LYS A 141 65.47 40.95 12.63
C LYS A 141 63.97 41.13 12.35
N LYS A 142 63.59 42.37 12.03
CA LYS A 142 62.26 42.83 11.63
C LYS A 142 61.77 42.19 10.32
N PRO A 143 60.44 42.14 10.08
CA PRO A 143 59.85 41.46 8.92
C PRO A 143 60.04 42.25 7.61
N GLY A 144 60.41 41.53 6.55
CA GLY A 144 60.48 42.02 5.16
C GLY A 144 59.13 41.88 4.41
N PRO A 145 58.94 42.64 3.31
CA PRO A 145 57.60 42.95 2.77
C PRO A 145 57.03 41.88 1.83
N LYS A 146 55.69 41.81 1.77
CA LYS A 146 54.91 40.95 0.85
C LYS A 146 55.23 41.25 -0.63
N PRO A 147 55.35 40.24 -1.50
CA PRO A 147 55.43 40.45 -2.94
C PRO A 147 54.05 40.78 -3.54
N LYS A 148 54.05 41.74 -4.48
CA LYS A 148 52.91 42.14 -5.30
C LYS A 148 52.76 41.21 -6.51
N ASP A 149 51.50 41.02 -6.88
CA ASP A 149 50.98 40.25 -8.00
C ASP A 149 51.61 40.61 -9.36
N LYS A 150 51.67 39.60 -10.23
CA LYS A 150 51.70 39.74 -11.70
C LYS A 150 50.66 38.82 -12.30
#